data_AF-A0AAU8UWG7-F1
#
_entry.id   AF-A0AAU8UWG7-F1
#
_cell.length_a   1.000
_cell.length_b   1.000
_cell.length_c   1.000
_cell.angle_alpha   90.00
_cell.angle_beta   90.00
_cell.angle_gamma   90.00
#
_symmetry.space_group_name_H-M   'P 1'
#
loop_
_entity.id
_entity.type
_entity.pdbx_description
1 polymer ?
#
loop_
_entity_poly.entity_id
_entity_poly.type
_entity_poly.pdbx_seq_one_letter_code
_entity_poly.pdbx_strand_id
1 'polypeptide(L)'
;MPLTSPIPHSDTEYLLGVVQAIAENGKSYTLHGCKAYGFTIYADFLIVGNVLDDGFRSVSIRYSDISEWFMQWRRIEGKVGETLTWSELPQQISVDFEDGKRQFKLTTEYESDLTSKGEDHVLHEHIEFALEQTGGVLTLDDAKGKAMEVARLLSILIAHPVSIVDIHVQTVDTNRFHRLYFPTFRSVDRDTSDSTFVRSCFTQKHALDDRWQTIFQNYYRSPHRSVRWTRLAGMQRYEGFWEYKALGYISLLDSYVSHYAGRGKKSLTPPNPKKMSALEGELVQMSPKLGETTIKSILDAVNRMFSFSQEPKFPEKYQATIAATDADIVKIINIAERDFRLIKRVRDKIAHGDDIGLEDGDLEQIGTVVSRIELLLTYWAYIDFGLSKTDFLEGLNNPLCRLRRLSQIDEKHLARVSETAEFFQVSPEVFRTLSSRKGLGVFTCFLKGPNHEIEFSDHFQQKHLDWQNARHTGMSTFEQIFDVEAGIVRHVPHLFIECGDESIEFHGAYVFDKSRLSQG
;
A
#
# COMPACT_ATOMS: atom_id res chain seq x y z
N MET A 1 30.49 -7.28 -39.92
CA MET A 1 30.54 -8.40 -40.89
C MET A 1 29.28 -9.23 -40.73
N PRO A 2 28.62 -9.64 -41.82
CA PRO A 2 27.44 -10.52 -41.71
C PRO A 2 27.86 -11.85 -41.09
N LEU A 3 27.04 -12.41 -40.19
CA LEU A 3 27.20 -13.75 -39.67
C LEU A 3 27.11 -14.75 -40.83
N THR A 4 28.25 -15.16 -41.38
CA THR A 4 28.34 -16.16 -42.46
C THR A 4 28.39 -17.60 -41.96
N SER A 5 28.20 -17.82 -40.66
CA SER A 5 28.11 -19.18 -40.12
C SER A 5 26.64 -19.53 -39.92
N PRO A 6 26.11 -20.59 -40.56
CA PRO A 6 24.74 -21.01 -40.33
C PRO A 6 24.57 -21.34 -38.85
N ILE A 7 23.54 -20.74 -38.26
CA ILE A 7 23.10 -21.06 -36.91
C ILE A 7 22.91 -22.59 -36.85
N PRO A 8 23.60 -23.31 -35.95
CA PRO A 8 23.50 -24.76 -35.88
C PRO A 8 22.05 -25.18 -35.65
N HIS A 9 21.56 -26.08 -36.50
CA HIS A 9 20.29 -26.77 -36.30
C HIS A 9 20.41 -27.74 -35.12
N SER A 10 20.30 -27.21 -33.90
CA SER A 10 20.21 -28.01 -32.69
C SER A 10 19.06 -27.53 -31.82
N ASP A 11 18.30 -28.46 -31.25
CA ASP A 11 17.28 -28.20 -30.20
C ASP A 11 17.93 -27.80 -28.86
N THR A 12 19.17 -27.33 -28.89
CA THR A 12 20.00 -26.96 -27.75
C THR A 12 20.26 -25.46 -27.80
N GLU A 13 20.03 -24.79 -26.69
CA GLU A 13 20.26 -23.35 -26.52
C GLU A 13 21.76 -23.01 -26.68
N TYR A 14 22.09 -22.00 -27.46
CA TYR A 14 23.46 -21.46 -27.57
C TYR A 14 23.48 -19.95 -27.35
N LEU A 15 24.50 -19.49 -26.62
CA LEU A 15 24.73 -18.08 -26.29
C LEU A 15 25.37 -17.36 -27.48
N LEU A 16 24.79 -16.24 -27.89
CA LEU A 16 25.26 -15.42 -29.01
C LEU A 16 25.97 -14.12 -28.54
N GLY A 17 25.87 -13.77 -27.26
CA GLY A 17 26.45 -12.52 -26.74
C GLY A 17 25.63 -11.29 -27.19
N VAL A 18 26.29 -10.33 -27.82
CA VAL A 18 25.68 -9.08 -28.32
C VAL A 18 25.43 -9.19 -29.82
N VAL A 19 24.19 -8.90 -30.25
CA VAL A 19 23.78 -8.98 -31.65
C VAL A 19 23.31 -7.60 -32.13
N GLN A 20 23.81 -7.16 -33.28
CA GLN A 20 23.31 -5.97 -33.95
C GLN A 20 22.21 -6.35 -34.95
N ALA A 21 21.08 -5.64 -34.89
CA ALA A 21 19.96 -5.81 -35.78
C ALA A 21 19.63 -4.49 -36.49
N ILE A 22 19.19 -4.58 -37.74
CA ILE A 22 18.73 -3.44 -38.53
C ILE A 22 17.31 -3.77 -38.98
N ALA A 23 16.33 -2.95 -38.59
CA ALA A 23 14.96 -3.11 -39.03
C ALA A 23 14.79 -2.66 -40.49
N GLU A 24 13.70 -3.08 -41.13
CA GLU A 24 13.39 -2.72 -42.53
C GLU A 24 13.34 -1.21 -42.79
N ASN A 25 12.98 -0.42 -41.77
CA ASN A 25 12.98 1.04 -41.82
C ASN A 25 14.37 1.68 -41.64
N GLY A 26 15.44 0.88 -41.61
CA GLY A 26 16.83 1.32 -41.43
C GLY A 26 17.23 1.64 -40.00
N LYS A 27 16.32 1.54 -39.01
CA LYS A 27 16.68 1.75 -37.60
C LYS A 27 17.58 0.63 -37.10
N SER A 28 18.66 1.01 -36.44
CA SER A 28 19.59 0.09 -35.80
C SER A 28 19.18 -0.21 -34.36
N TYR A 29 19.42 -1.44 -33.94
CA TYR A 29 19.17 -1.96 -32.61
C TYR A 29 20.34 -2.80 -32.16
N THR A 30 20.66 -2.72 -30.87
CA THR A 30 21.62 -3.63 -30.23
C THR A 30 20.90 -4.50 -29.24
N LEU A 31 21.01 -5.82 -29.43
CA LEU A 31 20.39 -6.85 -28.61
C LEU A 31 21.47 -7.41 -27.66
N HIS A 32 21.16 -7.47 -26.38
CA HIS A 32 22.05 -7.96 -25.33
C HIS A 32 21.47 -9.19 -24.65
N GLY A 33 22.34 -10.04 -24.09
CA GLY A 33 21.95 -11.31 -23.48
C GLY A 33 21.35 -12.29 -24.49
N CYS A 34 21.85 -12.30 -25.73
CA CYS A 34 21.23 -13.07 -26.79
C CYS A 34 21.46 -14.57 -26.63
N LYS A 35 20.36 -15.31 -26.73
CA LYS A 35 20.29 -16.76 -26.82
C LYS A 35 19.60 -17.12 -28.12
N ALA A 36 20.02 -18.18 -28.77
CA ALA A 36 19.30 -18.69 -29.94
C ALA A 36 18.83 -20.12 -29.74
N TYR A 37 17.63 -20.36 -30.25
CA TYR A 37 16.94 -21.63 -30.21
C TYR A 37 16.28 -21.84 -31.57
N GLY A 38 16.76 -22.84 -32.32
CA GLY A 38 16.39 -23.02 -33.72
C GLY A 38 16.74 -21.80 -34.57
N PHE A 39 15.72 -21.14 -35.14
CA PHE A 39 15.88 -19.94 -35.97
C PHE A 39 15.50 -18.63 -35.26
N THR A 40 15.21 -18.70 -33.96
CA THR A 40 14.75 -17.56 -33.18
C THR A 40 15.87 -17.09 -32.26
N ILE A 41 16.16 -15.79 -32.31
CA ILE A 41 17.02 -15.11 -31.34
C ILE A 41 16.14 -14.50 -30.26
N TYR A 42 16.40 -14.87 -29.02
CA TYR A 42 15.82 -14.28 -27.82
C TYR A 42 16.85 -13.33 -27.22
N ALA A 43 16.42 -12.14 -26.84
CA ALA A 43 17.26 -11.15 -26.18
C ALA A 43 16.63 -10.73 -24.86
N ASP A 44 17.44 -10.59 -23.83
CA ASP A 44 16.99 -10.10 -22.53
C ASP A 44 16.78 -8.58 -22.55
N PHE A 45 17.55 -7.89 -23.41
CA PHE A 45 17.52 -6.43 -23.57
C PHE A 45 17.64 -6.01 -25.03
N LEU A 46 17.03 -4.88 -25.35
CA LEU A 46 17.10 -4.23 -26.66
C LEU A 46 17.36 -2.74 -26.47
N ILE A 47 18.41 -2.22 -27.10
CA ILE A 47 18.79 -0.81 -27.09
C ILE A 47 18.60 -0.23 -28.49
N VAL A 48 18.00 0.95 -28.61
CA VAL A 48 17.88 1.67 -29.89
C VAL A 48 19.22 2.33 -30.24
N GLY A 49 19.78 1.95 -31.38
CA GLY A 49 21.07 2.40 -31.87
C GLY A 49 22.17 1.34 -31.74
N ASN A 50 23.40 1.75 -32.03
CA ASN A 50 24.60 0.92 -31.92
C ASN A 50 25.30 1.19 -30.58
N VAL A 51 25.02 0.34 -29.58
CA VAL A 51 25.53 0.48 -28.20
C VAL A 51 26.05 -0.89 -27.76
N LEU A 52 27.32 -1.13 -28.05
CA LEU A 52 27.99 -2.41 -27.76
C LEU A 52 28.41 -2.52 -26.29
N ASP A 53 28.69 -1.39 -25.65
CA ASP A 53 29.03 -1.36 -24.22
C ASP A 53 27.80 -1.57 -23.36
N ASP A 54 27.98 -2.28 -22.25
CA ASP A 54 26.95 -2.57 -21.26
C ASP A 54 27.04 -1.66 -20.02
N GLY A 55 27.98 -0.70 -20.03
CA GLY A 55 28.19 0.29 -18.97
C GLY A 55 27.56 1.65 -19.26
N PHE A 56 26.75 2.14 -18.33
CA PHE A 56 26.00 3.40 -18.43
C PHE A 56 26.33 4.36 -17.29
N ARG A 57 26.37 5.65 -17.59
CA ARG A 57 26.55 6.70 -16.59
C ARG A 57 25.30 6.84 -15.72
N SER A 58 24.15 6.91 -16.38
CA SER A 58 22.85 7.10 -15.73
C SER A 58 21.76 6.30 -16.44
N VAL A 59 20.68 6.06 -15.70
CA VAL A 59 19.45 5.45 -16.19
C VAL A 59 18.29 6.36 -15.80
N SER A 60 17.56 6.90 -16.77
CA SER A 60 16.37 7.73 -16.56
C SER A 60 15.13 6.91 -16.82
N ILE A 61 14.19 6.92 -15.88
CA ILE A 61 13.02 6.04 -15.88
C ILE A 61 11.75 6.85 -15.75
N ARG A 62 10.80 6.62 -16.66
CA ARG A 62 9.45 7.17 -16.58
C ARG A 62 8.47 6.10 -16.12
N TYR A 63 7.62 6.44 -15.17
CA TYR A 63 6.61 5.54 -14.61
C TYR A 63 5.17 5.96 -14.96
N SER A 64 4.28 4.98 -15.07
CA SER A 64 2.84 5.19 -15.32
C SER A 64 2.19 5.87 -14.13
N ASP A 65 1.31 6.83 -14.39
CA ASP A 65 0.52 7.61 -13.42
C ASP A 65 1.30 8.44 -12.37
N ILE A 66 2.59 8.16 -12.17
CA ILE A 66 3.44 8.87 -11.21
C ILE A 66 3.59 10.33 -11.56
N SER A 67 3.66 10.69 -12.84
CA SER A 67 3.73 12.10 -13.26
C SER A 67 2.51 12.89 -12.77
N GLU A 68 1.30 12.33 -12.87
CA GLU A 68 0.07 12.98 -12.39
C GLU A 68 0.05 13.11 -10.86
N TRP A 69 0.43 12.03 -10.16
CA TRP A 69 0.54 12.02 -8.69
C TRP A 69 1.62 12.97 -8.16
N PHE A 70 2.78 13.03 -8.81
CA PHE A 70 3.92 13.82 -8.37
C PHE A 70 3.69 15.31 -8.58
N MET A 71 2.99 15.68 -9.65
CA MET A 71 2.78 17.06 -10.09
C MET A 71 1.40 17.62 -9.76
N GLN A 72 0.64 16.96 -8.90
CA GLN A 72 -0.76 17.30 -8.55
C GLN A 72 -1.02 18.78 -8.24
N TRP A 73 -0.05 19.45 -7.61
CA TRP A 73 -0.21 20.82 -7.09
C TRP A 73 0.42 21.88 -7.98
N ARG A 74 0.99 21.50 -9.14
CA ARG A 74 1.54 22.49 -10.06
C ARG A 74 0.44 23.38 -10.61
N ARG A 75 0.80 24.61 -10.94
CA ARG A 75 -0.07 25.53 -11.68
C ARG A 75 0.64 26.04 -12.90
N ILE A 76 -0.14 26.29 -13.94
CA ILE A 76 0.31 26.98 -15.15
C ILE A 76 -0.38 28.34 -15.13
N GLU A 77 0.40 29.39 -14.98
CA GLU A 77 -0.05 30.77 -14.95
C GLU A 77 0.34 31.48 -16.25
N GLY A 78 -0.45 32.47 -16.66
CA GLY A 78 -0.17 33.29 -17.83
C GLY A 78 -1.23 33.18 -18.92
N LYS A 79 -0.86 33.55 -20.14
CA LYS A 79 -1.78 33.66 -21.28
C LYS A 79 -1.28 32.78 -22.43
N VAL A 80 -2.13 31.84 -22.84
CA VAL A 80 -1.88 30.94 -23.98
C VAL A 80 -1.61 31.79 -25.23
N GLY A 81 -0.51 31.49 -25.93
CA GLY A 81 -0.05 32.26 -27.10
C GLY A 81 0.88 33.43 -26.78
N GLU A 82 1.11 33.77 -25.50
CA GLU A 82 2.06 34.81 -25.09
C GLU A 82 3.13 34.24 -24.15
N THR A 83 2.77 33.97 -22.89
CA THR A 83 3.70 33.48 -21.87
C THR A 83 2.95 32.58 -20.89
N LEU A 84 3.51 31.39 -20.66
CA LEU A 84 3.07 30.47 -19.62
C LEU A 84 4.24 30.26 -18.65
N THR A 85 3.96 30.34 -17.37
CA THR A 85 4.91 30.12 -16.28
C THR A 85 4.37 29.05 -15.35
N TRP A 86 5.22 28.11 -14.99
CA TRP A 86 4.89 27.09 -14.01
C TRP A 86 5.19 27.62 -12.61
N SER A 87 4.19 27.53 -11.75
CA SER A 87 4.33 27.80 -10.32
C SER A 87 4.01 26.54 -9.53
N GLU A 88 4.43 26.50 -8.26
CA GLU A 88 4.17 25.37 -7.35
C GLU A 88 4.73 24.03 -7.87
N LEU A 89 5.87 24.05 -8.57
CA LEU A 89 6.55 22.82 -8.99
C LEU A 89 6.93 21.99 -7.74
N PRO A 90 6.67 20.67 -7.76
CA PRO A 90 6.95 19.80 -6.63
C PRO A 90 8.45 19.76 -6.34
N GLN A 91 8.82 19.72 -5.05
CA GLN A 91 10.20 19.50 -4.63
C GLN A 91 10.79 18.26 -5.30
N GLN A 92 11.97 18.42 -5.89
CA GLN A 92 12.71 17.31 -6.48
C GLN A 92 13.17 16.34 -5.38
N ILE A 93 13.09 15.04 -5.67
CA ILE A 93 13.76 14.03 -4.88
C ILE A 93 15.25 14.07 -5.26
N SER A 94 16.12 14.06 -4.26
CA SER A 94 17.55 13.81 -4.43
C SER A 94 18.02 13.00 -3.22
N VAL A 95 18.32 11.73 -3.43
CA VAL A 95 18.63 10.78 -2.36
C VAL A 95 19.84 9.92 -2.69
N ASP A 96 20.66 9.66 -1.69
CA ASP A 96 21.79 8.74 -1.76
C ASP A 96 21.50 7.47 -0.97
N PHE A 97 21.77 6.30 -1.55
CA PHE A 97 21.52 5.02 -0.87
C PHE A 97 22.55 3.96 -1.23
N GLU A 98 22.64 2.94 -0.36
CA GLU A 98 23.57 1.84 -0.51
C GLU A 98 22.83 0.57 -0.89
N ASP A 99 23.36 -0.18 -1.86
CA ASP A 99 22.93 -1.55 -2.14
C ASP A 99 24.16 -2.47 -2.19
N GLY A 100 24.27 -3.33 -1.18
CA GLY A 100 25.48 -4.11 -0.93
C GLY A 100 26.67 -3.20 -0.61
N LYS A 101 27.67 -3.18 -1.50
CA LYS A 101 28.89 -2.35 -1.37
C LYS A 101 28.91 -1.16 -2.34
N ARG A 102 27.83 -0.94 -3.09
CA ARG A 102 27.73 0.10 -4.11
C ARG A 102 26.86 1.23 -3.59
N GLN A 103 27.27 2.45 -3.89
CA GLN A 103 26.52 3.67 -3.58
C GLN A 103 25.82 4.18 -4.85
N PHE A 104 24.58 4.61 -4.69
CA PHE A 104 23.73 5.09 -5.76
C PHE A 104 23.12 6.44 -5.37
N LYS A 105 22.89 7.26 -6.38
CA LYS A 105 22.15 8.50 -6.27
C LYS A 105 20.92 8.41 -7.16
N LEU A 106 19.77 8.77 -6.62
CA LEU A 106 18.53 8.92 -7.37
C LEU A 106 18.05 10.37 -7.27
N THR A 107 17.70 10.93 -8.42
CA THR A 107 17.11 12.26 -8.53
C THR A 107 15.85 12.22 -9.38
N THR A 108 14.95 13.18 -9.20
CA THR A 108 13.81 13.37 -10.11
C THR A 108 13.98 14.63 -10.93
N GLU A 109 13.75 14.50 -12.23
CA GLU A 109 13.86 15.59 -13.20
C GLU A 109 12.47 15.86 -13.79
N TYR A 110 12.15 17.16 -13.97
CA TYR A 110 10.92 17.60 -14.63
C TYR A 110 11.22 17.84 -16.09
N GLU A 111 10.48 17.16 -16.95
CA GLU A 111 10.61 17.24 -18.40
C GLU A 111 9.34 17.84 -19.00
N SER A 112 9.52 18.74 -19.95
CA SER A 112 8.42 19.40 -20.65
C SER A 112 8.75 19.62 -22.11
N ASP A 113 7.87 19.15 -23.00
CA ASP A 113 7.96 19.33 -24.44
C ASP A 113 6.69 20.01 -24.98
N LEU A 114 6.85 20.96 -25.89
CA LEU A 114 5.74 21.59 -26.60
C LEU A 114 5.68 21.09 -28.04
N THR A 115 4.57 20.46 -28.40
CA THR A 115 4.27 20.11 -29.79
C THR A 115 3.18 21.02 -30.32
N SER A 116 3.35 21.53 -31.53
CA SER A 116 2.37 22.42 -32.18
C SER A 116 1.91 21.81 -33.49
N LYS A 117 0.60 21.77 -33.73
CA LYS A 117 0.01 21.28 -34.98
C LYS A 117 -1.07 22.26 -35.46
N GLY A 118 -0.66 23.25 -36.26
CA GLY A 118 -1.54 24.36 -36.63
C GLY A 118 -1.69 25.33 -35.45
N GLU A 119 -2.94 25.63 -35.08
CA GLU A 119 -3.27 26.45 -33.90
C GLU A 119 -3.30 25.64 -32.59
N ASP A 120 -3.30 24.30 -32.68
CA ASP A 120 -3.29 23.43 -31.51
C ASP A 120 -1.88 23.33 -30.92
N HIS A 121 -1.78 23.63 -29.63
CA HIS A 121 -0.57 23.47 -28.83
C HIS A 121 -0.81 22.36 -27.80
N VAL A 122 0.02 21.31 -27.84
CA VAL A 122 -0.01 20.21 -26.89
C VAL A 122 1.28 20.23 -26.09
N LEU A 123 1.13 20.49 -24.81
CA LEU A 123 2.19 20.44 -23.81
C LEU A 123 2.26 19.01 -23.24
N HIS A 124 3.43 18.39 -23.33
CA HIS A 124 3.73 17.09 -22.75
C HIS A 124 4.62 17.31 -21.54
N GLU A 125 4.18 16.84 -20.37
CA GLU A 125 4.95 16.97 -19.14
C GLU A 125 5.05 15.64 -18.42
N HIS A 126 6.22 15.35 -17.86
CA HIS A 126 6.41 14.18 -17.03
C HIS A 126 7.57 14.37 -16.05
N ILE A 127 7.63 13.43 -15.10
CA ILE A 127 8.77 13.29 -14.20
C ILE A 127 9.55 12.05 -14.59
N GLU A 128 10.87 12.20 -14.68
CA GLU A 128 11.81 11.10 -14.82
C GLU A 128 12.57 10.86 -13.52
N PHE A 129 12.84 9.60 -13.21
CA PHE A 129 13.69 9.19 -12.11
C PHE A 129 15.05 8.85 -12.69
N ALA A 130 16.03 9.72 -12.47
CA ALA A 130 17.40 9.56 -12.91
C ALA A 130 18.22 8.87 -11.82
N LEU A 131 18.81 7.73 -12.15
CA LEU A 131 19.66 6.94 -11.27
C LEU A 131 21.10 6.95 -11.76
N GLU A 132 22.05 7.12 -10.84
CA GLU A 132 23.49 7.04 -11.08
C GLU A 132 24.15 6.15 -10.02
N GLN A 133 25.28 5.52 -10.38
CA GLN A 133 26.17 4.91 -9.40
C GLN A 133 27.30 5.87 -9.04
N THR A 134 27.44 6.17 -7.75
CA THR A 134 28.53 7.01 -7.26
C THR A 134 29.88 6.30 -7.45
N GLY A 135 30.77 6.91 -8.25
CA GLY A 135 32.11 6.39 -8.51
C GLY A 135 32.15 5.11 -9.36
N GLY A 136 31.09 4.81 -10.13
CA GLY A 136 31.02 3.64 -11.00
C GLY A 136 30.10 3.83 -12.20
N VAL A 137 29.72 2.72 -12.84
CA VAL A 137 28.80 2.69 -13.99
C VAL A 137 27.69 1.67 -13.72
N LEU A 138 26.50 1.95 -14.25
CA LEU A 138 25.34 1.06 -14.17
C LEU A 138 25.41 0.03 -15.29
N THR A 139 25.04 -1.21 -15.00
CA THR A 139 24.87 -2.27 -16.01
C THR A 139 23.42 -2.34 -16.51
N LEU A 140 23.17 -3.15 -17.54
CA LEU A 140 21.80 -3.48 -17.97
C LEU A 140 20.96 -4.12 -16.87
N ASP A 141 21.56 -5.01 -16.08
CA ASP A 141 20.89 -5.65 -14.94
C ASP A 141 20.58 -4.64 -13.83
N ASP A 142 21.47 -3.66 -13.60
CA ASP A 142 21.19 -2.57 -12.67
C ASP A 142 20.01 -1.73 -13.16
N ALA A 143 20.00 -1.35 -14.44
CA ALA A 143 18.92 -0.57 -15.04
C ALA A 143 17.55 -1.27 -14.85
N LYS A 144 17.48 -2.56 -15.18
CA LYS A 144 16.26 -3.37 -15.00
C LYS A 144 15.89 -3.54 -13.53
N GLY A 145 16.85 -3.97 -12.71
CA GLY A 145 16.65 -4.24 -11.29
C GLY A 145 16.14 -3.00 -10.56
N LYS A 146 16.85 -1.88 -10.70
CA LYS A 146 16.55 -0.62 -10.01
C LYS A 146 15.25 0.02 -10.51
N ALA A 147 15.00 -0.01 -11.82
CA ALA A 147 13.72 0.47 -12.36
C ALA A 147 12.54 -0.30 -11.78
N MET A 148 12.64 -1.63 -11.63
CA MET A 148 11.61 -2.44 -11.00
C MET A 148 11.53 -2.23 -9.48
N GLU A 149 12.65 -2.00 -8.80
CA GLU A 149 12.70 -1.71 -7.34
C GLU A 149 11.96 -0.40 -7.02
N VAL A 150 12.25 0.67 -7.75
CA VAL A 150 11.58 1.97 -7.56
C VAL A 150 10.09 1.88 -7.91
N ALA A 151 9.72 1.18 -9.00
CA ALA A 151 8.30 0.93 -9.31
C ALA A 151 7.57 0.23 -8.15
N ARG A 152 8.19 -0.79 -7.53
CA ARG A 152 7.62 -1.52 -6.39
C ARG A 152 7.44 -0.62 -5.17
N LEU A 153 8.47 0.16 -4.83
CA LEU A 153 8.41 1.12 -3.74
C LEU A 153 7.26 2.11 -3.93
N LEU A 154 7.20 2.75 -5.10
CA LEU A 154 6.14 3.70 -5.43
C LEU A 154 4.77 3.03 -5.37
N SER A 155 4.61 1.81 -5.91
CA SER A 155 3.33 1.09 -5.88
C SER A 155 2.81 0.85 -4.46
N ILE A 156 3.70 0.52 -3.53
CA ILE A 156 3.32 0.32 -2.12
C ILE A 156 2.96 1.66 -1.47
N LEU A 157 3.73 2.72 -1.73
CA LEU A 157 3.47 4.06 -1.19
C LEU A 157 2.11 4.61 -1.65
N ILE A 158 1.77 4.52 -2.93
CA ILE A 158 0.50 5.07 -3.43
C ILE A 158 -0.67 4.08 -3.38
N ALA A 159 -0.40 2.82 -3.02
CA ALA A 159 -1.34 1.68 -3.06
C ALA A 159 -2.00 1.45 -4.44
N HIS A 160 -1.24 1.70 -5.51
CA HIS A 160 -1.66 1.57 -6.91
C HIS A 160 -0.52 0.99 -7.75
N PRO A 161 -0.78 0.08 -8.69
CA PRO A 161 0.27 -0.56 -9.49
C PRO A 161 1.00 0.42 -10.43
N VAL A 162 2.28 0.65 -10.17
CA VAL A 162 3.15 1.55 -10.95
C VAL A 162 4.00 0.77 -11.95
N SER A 163 3.88 1.09 -13.23
CA SER A 163 4.55 0.38 -14.34
C SER A 163 5.63 1.24 -14.97
N ILE A 164 6.63 0.60 -15.57
CA ILE A 164 7.65 1.30 -16.37
C ILE A 164 7.03 1.66 -17.72
N VAL A 165 7.13 2.93 -18.11
CA VAL A 165 6.64 3.45 -19.41
C VAL A 165 7.79 3.59 -20.39
N ASP A 166 8.89 4.20 -19.96
CA ASP A 166 10.06 4.43 -20.79
C ASP A 166 11.33 4.38 -19.95
N ILE A 167 12.43 3.95 -20.58
CA ILE A 167 13.76 3.93 -19.97
C ILE A 167 14.78 4.43 -20.98
N HIS A 168 15.56 5.40 -20.55
CA HIS A 168 16.73 5.88 -21.27
C HIS A 168 18.00 5.55 -20.49
N VAL A 169 19.04 5.12 -21.19
CA VAL A 169 20.38 4.92 -20.63
C VAL A 169 21.36 5.87 -21.27
N GLN A 170 22.23 6.48 -20.45
CA GLN A 170 23.26 7.38 -20.92
C GLN A 170 24.59 6.64 -21.04
N THR A 171 25.16 6.60 -22.24
CA THR A 171 26.47 5.97 -22.49
C THR A 171 27.61 6.79 -21.89
N VAL A 172 28.62 6.12 -21.34
CA VAL A 172 29.75 6.78 -20.66
C VAL A 172 30.59 7.60 -21.62
N ASP A 173 30.87 7.06 -22.81
CA ASP A 173 31.83 7.61 -23.77
C ASP A 173 31.26 8.79 -24.57
N THR A 174 30.01 8.65 -25.05
CA THR A 174 29.40 9.65 -25.94
C THR A 174 28.44 10.60 -25.22
N ASN A 175 28.10 10.30 -23.96
CA ASN A 175 27.10 11.03 -23.18
C ASN A 175 25.71 11.10 -23.85
N ARG A 176 25.43 10.20 -24.79
CA ARG A 176 24.16 10.12 -25.52
C ARG A 176 23.18 9.20 -24.80
N PHE A 177 21.92 9.58 -24.86
CA PHE A 177 20.80 8.80 -24.35
C PHE A 177 20.29 7.84 -25.42
N HIS A 178 20.02 6.61 -24.99
CA HIS A 178 19.46 5.54 -25.82
C HIS A 178 18.28 4.91 -25.11
N ARG A 179 17.22 4.59 -25.86
CA ARG A 179 16.08 3.85 -25.30
C ARG A 179 16.46 2.41 -25.02
N LEU A 180 16.13 1.93 -23.83
CA LEU A 180 16.33 0.57 -23.37
C LEU A 180 14.97 -0.12 -23.19
N TYR A 181 14.87 -1.33 -23.72
CA TYR A 181 13.70 -2.19 -23.59
C TYR A 181 14.10 -3.53 -22.97
N PHE A 182 13.27 -4.03 -22.06
CA PHE A 182 13.35 -5.38 -21.50
C PHE A 182 11.95 -5.86 -21.08
N PRO A 183 11.72 -7.18 -20.94
CA PRO A 183 10.44 -7.70 -20.48
C PRO A 183 10.07 -7.16 -19.10
N THR A 184 8.90 -6.52 -18.99
CA THR A 184 8.34 -5.97 -17.75
C THR A 184 6.82 -6.17 -17.72
N PHE A 185 6.18 -5.85 -16.60
CA PHE A 185 4.73 -5.91 -16.47
C PHE A 185 4.06 -4.91 -17.41
N ARG A 186 2.97 -5.34 -18.06
CA ARG A 186 2.10 -4.43 -18.81
C ARG A 186 1.55 -3.36 -17.87
N SER A 187 1.40 -2.14 -18.39
CA SER A 187 0.67 -1.10 -17.68
C SER A 187 -0.76 -1.55 -17.40
N VAL A 188 -1.26 -1.23 -16.21
CA VAL A 188 -2.68 -1.37 -15.92
C VAL A 188 -3.38 -0.20 -16.61
N ASP A 189 -4.32 -0.52 -17.50
CA ASP A 189 -5.04 0.50 -18.26
C ASP A 189 -5.99 1.25 -17.31
N ARG A 190 -5.99 2.58 -17.38
CA ARG A 190 -6.86 3.47 -16.59
C ARG A 190 -7.56 4.45 -17.52
N ASP A 191 -8.79 4.82 -17.17
CA ASP A 191 -9.46 5.96 -17.78
C ASP A 191 -8.77 7.26 -17.37
N THR A 192 -8.02 7.87 -18.28
CA THR A 192 -7.30 9.13 -18.05
C THR A 192 -8.23 10.35 -17.98
N SER A 193 -9.52 10.20 -18.31
CA SER A 193 -10.51 11.26 -18.09
C SER A 193 -10.96 11.36 -16.63
N ASP A 194 -10.69 10.32 -15.83
CA ASP A 194 -10.97 10.32 -14.39
C ASP A 194 -9.92 11.14 -13.61
N SER A 195 -10.28 12.39 -13.32
CA SER A 195 -9.50 13.31 -12.50
C SER A 195 -9.41 12.93 -11.02
N THR A 196 -10.09 11.86 -10.58
CA THR A 196 -10.07 11.43 -9.17
C THR A 196 -8.88 10.55 -8.82
N PHE A 197 -8.09 10.11 -9.80
CA PHE A 197 -6.97 9.19 -9.60
C PHE A 197 -6.02 9.65 -8.48
N VAL A 198 -5.49 10.87 -8.56
CA VAL A 198 -4.53 11.35 -7.54
C VAL A 198 -5.18 11.42 -6.16
N ARG A 199 -6.46 11.83 -6.12
CA ARG A 199 -7.25 11.83 -4.90
C ARG A 199 -7.53 10.43 -4.37
N SER A 200 -7.38 9.37 -5.16
CA SER A 200 -7.55 7.98 -4.73
C SER A 200 -6.24 7.32 -4.25
N CYS A 201 -5.09 7.94 -4.51
CA CYS A 201 -3.80 7.45 -4.03
C CYS A 201 -3.75 7.45 -2.49
N PHE A 202 -3.20 6.39 -1.90
CA PHE A 202 -3.14 6.24 -0.44
C PHE A 202 -2.29 7.34 0.19
N THR A 203 -1.05 7.51 -0.26
CA THR A 203 -0.19 8.62 0.19
C THR A 203 -0.04 9.67 -0.89
N GLN A 204 -0.12 10.94 -0.48
CA GLN A 204 0.12 12.09 -1.35
C GLN A 204 1.62 12.43 -1.36
N LYS A 205 2.12 12.94 -2.49
CA LYS A 205 3.56 13.20 -2.66
C LYS A 205 4.12 14.14 -1.59
N HIS A 206 3.44 15.24 -1.30
CA HIS A 206 3.92 16.26 -0.35
C HIS A 206 4.08 15.70 1.07
N ALA A 207 3.30 14.68 1.45
CA ALA A 207 3.45 14.01 2.74
C ALA A 207 4.78 13.25 2.87
N LEU A 208 5.55 13.09 1.78
CA LEU A 208 6.81 12.34 1.74
C LEU A 208 8.05 13.23 1.54
N ASP A 209 7.91 14.53 1.30
CA ASP A 209 8.97 15.39 0.77
C ASP A 209 10.25 15.43 1.63
N ASP A 210 10.10 15.43 2.95
CA ASP A 210 11.24 15.41 3.88
C ASP A 210 11.71 13.99 4.25
N ARG A 211 11.11 12.96 3.67
CA ARG A 211 11.29 11.55 4.10
C ARG A 211 11.91 10.67 3.04
N TRP A 212 12.03 11.12 1.80
CA TRP A 212 12.56 10.34 0.70
C TRP A 212 13.91 9.69 1.01
N GLN A 213 14.82 10.42 1.66
CA GLN A 213 16.13 9.89 2.03
C GLN A 213 16.04 8.68 2.97
N THR A 214 15.20 8.77 4.01
CA THR A 214 14.95 7.69 4.97
C THR A 214 14.26 6.50 4.31
N ILE A 215 13.23 6.77 3.49
CA ILE A 215 12.46 5.74 2.77
C ILE A 215 13.38 4.90 1.89
N PHE A 216 14.20 5.55 1.06
CA PHE A 216 15.11 4.83 0.16
C PHE A 216 16.17 4.05 0.94
N GLN A 217 16.80 4.63 1.96
CA GLN A 217 17.81 3.92 2.75
C GLN A 217 17.23 2.68 3.43
N ASN A 218 16.05 2.79 4.04
CA ASN A 218 15.40 1.67 4.70
C ASN A 218 14.92 0.62 3.70
N TYR A 219 14.36 1.04 2.56
CA TYR A 219 13.95 0.15 1.49
C TYR A 219 15.12 -0.72 1.00
N TYR A 220 16.27 -0.10 0.69
CA TYR A 220 17.42 -0.81 0.15
C TYR A 220 18.15 -1.68 1.19
N ARG A 221 18.07 -1.34 2.48
CA ARG A 221 18.62 -2.17 3.57
C ARG A 221 17.74 -3.36 3.95
N SER A 222 16.48 -3.38 3.54
CA SER A 222 15.50 -4.34 4.03
C SER A 222 15.57 -5.71 3.33
N PRO A 223 15.50 -6.82 4.08
CA PRO A 223 15.41 -8.16 3.50
C PRO A 223 14.04 -8.44 2.85
N HIS A 224 13.05 -7.57 3.04
CA HIS A 224 11.71 -7.71 2.46
C HIS A 224 11.68 -7.35 0.96
N ARG A 225 12.69 -6.59 0.50
CA ARG A 225 12.80 -6.00 -0.84
C ARG A 225 12.66 -6.99 -1.99
N SER A 226 13.37 -8.11 -1.92
CA SER A 226 13.46 -9.06 -3.03
C SER A 226 12.20 -9.92 -3.19
N VAL A 227 11.60 -10.35 -2.08
CA VAL A 227 10.50 -11.32 -2.10
C VAL A 227 9.17 -10.70 -1.66
N ARG A 228 9.09 -10.14 -0.46
CA ARG A 228 7.80 -9.76 0.14
C ARG A 228 7.21 -8.51 -0.52
N TRP A 229 8.02 -7.47 -0.72
CA TRP A 229 7.55 -6.24 -1.37
C TRP A 229 7.33 -6.42 -2.88
N THR A 230 8.12 -7.28 -3.53
CA THR A 230 7.84 -7.70 -4.91
C THR A 230 6.46 -8.34 -5.03
N ARG A 231 6.11 -9.25 -4.11
CA ARG A 231 4.80 -9.90 -4.08
C ARG A 231 3.70 -8.92 -3.68
N LEU A 232 3.92 -8.07 -2.68
CA LEU A 232 2.93 -7.08 -2.25
C LEU A 232 2.53 -6.14 -3.39
N ALA A 233 3.51 -5.51 -4.04
CA ALA A 233 3.27 -4.64 -5.20
C ALA A 233 2.69 -5.42 -6.38
N GLY A 234 3.13 -6.67 -6.59
CA GLY A 234 2.59 -7.53 -7.66
C GLY A 234 1.12 -7.91 -7.44
N MET A 235 0.71 -8.19 -6.21
CA MET A 235 -0.68 -8.57 -5.88
C MET A 235 -1.69 -7.45 -6.13
N GLN A 236 -1.25 -6.18 -6.14
CA GLN A 236 -2.10 -5.04 -6.52
C GLN A 236 -2.52 -5.09 -8.00
N ARG A 237 -1.78 -5.81 -8.84
CA ARG A 237 -2.06 -5.99 -10.28
C ARG A 237 -2.91 -7.23 -10.59
N TYR A 238 -3.21 -8.04 -9.58
CA TYR A 238 -3.82 -9.34 -9.80
C TYR A 238 -5.33 -9.22 -10.08
N GLU A 239 -5.74 -9.58 -11.31
CA GLU A 239 -7.13 -9.56 -11.79
C GLU A 239 -7.71 -10.96 -12.07
N GLY A 240 -7.03 -12.03 -11.63
CA GLY A 240 -7.52 -13.40 -11.83
C GLY A 240 -8.53 -13.86 -10.77
N PHE A 241 -8.67 -15.19 -10.64
CA PHE A 241 -9.62 -15.82 -9.70
C PHE A 241 -9.38 -15.41 -8.24
N TRP A 242 -10.45 -15.16 -7.51
CA TRP A 242 -10.40 -14.65 -6.13
C TRP A 242 -9.65 -15.61 -5.19
N GLU A 243 -9.70 -16.91 -5.44
CA GLU A 243 -9.03 -17.97 -4.67
C GLU A 243 -7.52 -17.74 -4.66
N TYR A 244 -6.94 -17.45 -5.82
CA TYR A 244 -5.51 -17.17 -5.94
C TYR A 244 -5.13 -15.83 -5.34
N LYS A 245 -6.05 -14.83 -5.40
CA LYS A 245 -5.85 -13.56 -4.70
C LYS A 245 -5.77 -13.76 -3.18
N ALA A 246 -6.73 -14.50 -2.63
CA ALA A 246 -6.76 -14.86 -1.22
C ALA A 246 -5.50 -15.65 -0.83
N LEU A 247 -5.16 -16.71 -1.58
CA LEU A 247 -3.98 -17.53 -1.34
C LEU A 247 -2.69 -16.70 -1.39
N GLY A 248 -2.58 -15.77 -2.34
CA GLY A 248 -1.44 -14.86 -2.50
C GLY A 248 -1.23 -13.99 -1.27
N TYR A 249 -2.28 -13.31 -0.80
CA TYR A 249 -2.20 -12.46 0.39
C TYR A 249 -1.97 -13.24 1.68
N ILE A 250 -2.59 -14.41 1.84
CA ILE A 250 -2.38 -15.26 3.03
C ILE A 250 -0.96 -15.82 3.06
N SER A 251 -0.43 -16.24 1.92
CA SER A 251 0.97 -16.70 1.81
C SER A 251 1.95 -15.58 2.11
N LEU A 252 1.62 -14.34 1.69
CA LEU A 252 2.42 -13.17 2.01
C LEU A 252 2.35 -12.82 3.51
N LEU A 253 1.17 -12.91 4.12
CA LEU A 253 0.96 -12.77 5.56
C LEU A 253 1.81 -13.78 6.34
N ASP A 254 1.76 -15.07 5.99
CA ASP A 254 2.59 -16.11 6.62
C ASP A 254 4.09 -15.82 6.49
N SER A 255 4.52 -15.36 5.30
CA SER A 255 5.90 -14.98 5.06
C SER A 255 6.36 -13.80 5.93
N TYR A 256 5.48 -12.81 6.16
CA TYR A 256 5.75 -11.67 7.03
C TYR A 256 5.82 -12.07 8.50
N VAL A 257 4.79 -12.74 9.01
CA VAL A 257 4.77 -13.14 10.43
C VAL A 257 5.87 -14.13 10.76
N SER A 258 6.28 -14.98 9.81
CA SER A 258 7.46 -15.84 9.99
C SER A 258 8.77 -15.05 10.10
N HIS A 259 8.89 -13.90 9.41
CA HIS A 259 10.06 -13.03 9.56
C HIS A 259 10.08 -12.34 10.93
N TYR A 260 8.94 -11.79 11.35
CA TYR A 260 8.79 -11.12 12.64
C TYR A 260 8.97 -12.11 13.81
N ALA A 261 8.40 -13.32 13.71
CA ALA A 261 8.52 -14.36 14.71
C ALA A 261 9.92 -14.99 14.80
N GLY A 262 10.73 -14.91 13.74
CA GLY A 262 12.15 -15.32 13.76
C GLY A 262 13.00 -14.56 14.80
N ARG A 263 12.47 -13.47 15.37
CA ARG A 263 13.07 -12.72 16.49
C ARG A 263 12.54 -13.14 17.87
N GLY A 264 11.57 -14.05 17.95
CA GLY A 264 10.95 -14.55 19.19
C GLY A 264 11.67 -15.76 19.80
N LYS A 265 11.51 -15.96 21.12
CA LYS A 265 12.01 -17.16 21.82
C LYS A 265 11.37 -18.42 21.23
N LYS A 266 12.22 -19.37 20.81
CA LYS A 266 11.81 -20.73 20.43
C LYS A 266 11.08 -21.39 21.60
N SER A 267 9.85 -21.83 21.39
CA SER A 267 9.09 -22.59 22.38
C SER A 267 9.58 -24.04 22.39
N LEU A 268 9.76 -24.61 23.58
CA LEU A 268 10.10 -26.03 23.73
C LEU A 268 8.79 -26.82 23.70
N THR A 269 8.61 -27.67 22.69
CA THR A 269 7.48 -28.60 22.65
C THR A 269 7.84 -29.85 23.43
N PRO A 270 7.06 -30.26 24.44
CA PRO A 270 7.29 -31.51 25.14
C PRO A 270 7.10 -32.71 24.19
N PRO A 271 7.68 -33.89 24.51
CA PRO A 271 7.49 -35.10 23.73
C PRO A 271 6.01 -35.49 23.61
N ASN A 272 5.67 -36.27 22.59
CA ASN A 272 4.29 -36.69 22.31
C ASN A 272 3.61 -37.27 23.57
N PRO A 273 2.48 -36.70 24.06
CA PRO A 273 1.83 -37.13 25.29
C PRO A 273 1.44 -38.60 25.30
N LYS A 274 0.98 -39.15 24.16
CA LYS A 274 0.62 -40.58 24.05
C LYS A 274 1.84 -41.48 24.23
N LYS A 275 3.01 -41.06 23.72
CA LYS A 275 4.27 -41.79 23.91
C LYS A 275 4.79 -41.65 25.34
N MET A 276 4.60 -40.49 25.96
CA MET A 276 4.95 -40.25 27.36
C MET A 276 4.10 -41.11 28.31
N SER A 277 2.78 -41.19 28.08
CA SER A 277 1.90 -42.06 28.87
C SER A 277 2.17 -43.55 28.62
N ALA A 278 2.53 -43.95 27.39
CA ALA A 278 2.96 -45.31 27.12
C ALA A 278 4.27 -45.65 27.84
N LEU A 279 5.26 -44.74 27.81
CA LEU A 279 6.51 -44.90 28.53
C LEU A 279 6.29 -45.00 30.05
N GLU A 280 5.43 -44.16 30.61
CA GLU A 280 5.04 -44.23 32.01
C GLU A 280 4.40 -45.60 32.35
N GLY A 281 3.51 -46.09 31.49
CA GLY A 281 2.90 -47.42 31.64
C GLY A 281 3.94 -48.56 31.65
N GLU A 282 4.91 -48.52 30.74
CA GLU A 282 6.02 -49.50 30.69
C GLU A 282 6.92 -49.42 31.93
N LEU A 283 7.26 -48.21 32.40
CA LEU A 283 8.09 -48.00 33.59
C LEU A 283 7.41 -48.51 34.87
N VAL A 284 6.08 -48.41 34.97
CA VAL A 284 5.28 -48.93 36.09
C VAL A 284 5.23 -50.46 36.09
N GLN A 285 5.29 -51.10 34.93
CA GLN A 285 5.23 -52.56 34.78
C GLN A 285 6.60 -53.26 34.84
N MET A 286 7.70 -52.50 34.87
CA MET A 286 9.05 -53.07 34.97
C MET A 286 9.28 -53.86 36.27
N SER A 287 10.06 -54.94 36.15
CA SER A 287 10.53 -55.73 37.29
C SER A 287 12.06 -55.72 37.34
N PRO A 288 12.68 -55.34 38.47
CA PRO A 288 12.04 -54.97 39.73
C PRO A 288 11.29 -53.63 39.65
N LYS A 289 10.21 -53.49 40.45
CA LYS A 289 9.38 -52.28 40.46
C LYS A 289 10.21 -51.05 40.80
N LEU A 290 10.14 -50.04 39.93
CA LEU A 290 10.75 -48.74 40.19
C LEU A 290 9.92 -47.96 41.21
N GLY A 291 10.59 -47.19 42.07
CA GLY A 291 9.92 -46.25 42.97
C GLY A 291 9.32 -45.07 42.19
N GLU A 292 8.22 -44.52 42.68
CA GLU A 292 7.48 -43.42 42.05
C GLU A 292 8.35 -42.17 41.80
N THR A 293 9.25 -41.86 42.73
CA THR A 293 10.22 -40.76 42.60
C THR A 293 11.22 -40.98 41.45
N THR A 294 11.64 -42.23 41.24
CA THR A 294 12.54 -42.62 40.16
C THR A 294 11.82 -42.55 38.81
N ILE A 295 10.57 -43.04 38.72
CA ILE A 295 9.75 -42.96 37.51
C ILE A 295 9.56 -41.49 37.11
N LYS A 296 9.18 -40.62 38.06
CA LYS A 296 9.04 -39.18 37.81
C LYS A 296 10.35 -38.54 37.35
N SER A 297 11.47 -38.88 37.97
CA SER A 297 12.78 -38.36 37.55
C SER A 297 13.17 -38.81 36.13
N ILE A 298 12.82 -40.05 35.73
CA ILE A 298 13.05 -40.55 34.36
C ILE A 298 12.16 -39.81 33.37
N LEU A 299 10.87 -39.66 33.66
CA LEU A 299 9.94 -38.91 32.81
C LEU A 299 10.36 -37.44 32.66
N ASP A 300 10.83 -36.80 33.73
CA ASP A 300 11.35 -35.43 33.69
C ASP A 300 12.66 -35.32 32.90
N ALA A 301 13.52 -36.33 32.95
CA ALA A 301 14.75 -36.38 32.16
C ALA A 301 14.45 -36.59 30.68
N VAL A 302 13.54 -37.50 30.35
CA VAL A 302 13.06 -37.75 28.98
C VAL A 302 12.36 -36.52 28.43
N ASN A 303 11.50 -35.88 29.22
CA ASN A 303 10.82 -34.65 28.82
C ASN A 303 11.85 -33.55 28.49
N ARG A 304 12.91 -33.40 29.30
CA ARG A 304 13.98 -32.44 29.04
C ARG A 304 14.84 -32.79 27.82
N MET A 305 15.21 -34.07 27.65
CA MET A 305 16.09 -34.51 26.55
C MET A 305 15.40 -34.56 25.19
N PHE A 306 14.11 -34.87 25.17
CA PHE A 306 13.32 -35.01 23.95
C PHE A 306 12.33 -33.86 23.75
N SER A 307 12.48 -32.78 24.53
CA SER A 307 11.87 -31.49 24.18
C SER A 307 12.65 -30.89 23.02
N PHE A 308 11.98 -30.74 21.88
CA PHE A 308 12.60 -30.13 20.71
C PHE A 308 12.10 -28.70 20.58
N SER A 309 13.00 -27.80 20.19
CA SER A 309 12.63 -26.47 19.72
C SER A 309 11.84 -26.64 18.41
N GLN A 310 10.52 -26.52 18.47
CA GLN A 310 9.73 -26.36 17.25
C GLN A 310 9.67 -24.89 16.87
N GLU A 311 9.77 -24.64 15.56
CA GLU A 311 9.36 -23.34 15.06
C GLU A 311 7.87 -23.12 15.32
N PRO A 312 7.47 -21.92 15.78
CA PRO A 312 6.08 -21.64 16.02
C PRO A 312 5.25 -21.82 14.75
N LYS A 313 4.03 -22.35 14.89
CA LYS A 313 3.13 -22.55 13.76
C LYS A 313 2.57 -21.20 13.28
N PHE A 314 2.04 -21.16 12.06
CA PHE A 314 1.46 -19.94 11.49
C PHE A 314 0.49 -19.20 12.45
N PRO A 315 -0.47 -19.87 13.14
CA PRO A 315 -1.34 -19.19 14.11
C PRO A 315 -0.58 -18.52 15.27
N GLU A 316 0.45 -19.18 15.81
CA GLU A 316 1.24 -18.66 16.93
C GLU A 316 2.07 -17.45 16.49
N LYS A 317 2.70 -17.55 15.30
CA LYS A 317 3.44 -16.45 14.68
C LYS A 317 2.54 -15.25 14.40
N TYR A 318 1.35 -15.51 13.89
CA TYR A 318 0.34 -14.50 13.60
C TYR A 318 -0.10 -13.78 14.87
N GLN A 319 -0.53 -14.52 15.91
CA GLN A 319 -0.95 -13.93 17.18
C GLN A 319 0.16 -13.09 17.83
N ALA A 320 1.40 -13.59 17.83
CA ALA A 320 2.53 -12.84 18.35
C ALA A 320 2.80 -11.54 17.57
N THR A 321 2.69 -11.59 16.23
CA THR A 321 2.92 -10.41 15.38
C THR A 321 1.80 -9.38 15.53
N ILE A 322 0.54 -9.82 15.61
CA ILE A 322 -0.60 -8.93 15.88
C ILE A 322 -0.47 -8.29 17.26
N ALA A 323 -0.09 -9.04 18.29
CA ALA A 323 0.13 -8.50 19.64
C ALA A 323 1.28 -7.48 19.71
N ALA A 324 2.27 -7.59 18.80
CA ALA A 324 3.36 -6.63 18.67
C ALA A 324 3.03 -5.44 17.74
N THR A 325 1.95 -5.52 16.98
CA THR A 325 1.46 -4.43 16.13
C THR A 325 0.73 -3.40 17.00
N ASP A 326 0.80 -2.13 16.62
CA ASP A 326 0.11 -1.05 17.33
C ASP A 326 -1.39 -1.37 17.49
N ALA A 327 -1.87 -1.31 18.74
CA ALA A 327 -3.21 -1.76 19.09
C ALA A 327 -4.31 -0.93 18.42
N ASP A 328 -4.09 0.37 18.20
CA ASP A 328 -5.05 1.20 17.47
C ASP A 328 -5.08 0.79 16.00
N ILE A 329 -3.95 0.49 15.39
CA ILE A 329 -3.90 0.02 14.00
C ILE A 329 -4.65 -1.30 13.84
N VAL A 330 -4.42 -2.27 14.73
CA VAL A 330 -5.15 -3.55 14.71
C VAL A 330 -6.66 -3.31 14.83
N LYS A 331 -7.07 -2.41 15.74
CA LYS A 331 -8.48 -2.05 15.93
C LYS A 331 -9.08 -1.32 14.72
N ILE A 332 -8.37 -0.34 14.16
CA ILE A 332 -8.80 0.41 12.96
C ILE A 332 -8.99 -0.54 11.77
N ILE A 333 -8.01 -1.39 11.48
CA ILE A 333 -8.11 -2.34 10.35
C ILE A 333 -9.23 -3.37 10.60
N ASN A 334 -9.64 -3.55 11.87
CA ASN A 334 -10.77 -4.37 12.27
C ASN A 334 -10.56 -5.86 11.91
N ILE A 335 -9.35 -6.37 12.18
CA ILE A 335 -9.02 -7.79 11.99
C ILE A 335 -9.28 -8.55 13.29
N ALA A 336 -10.19 -9.51 13.24
CA ALA A 336 -10.54 -10.38 14.36
C ALA A 336 -10.02 -11.82 14.19
N GLU A 337 -9.97 -12.58 15.28
CA GLU A 337 -9.59 -14.00 15.27
C GLU A 337 -10.49 -14.87 14.36
N ARG A 338 -11.76 -14.47 14.18
CA ARG A 338 -12.67 -15.13 13.22
C ARG A 338 -12.21 -14.96 11.77
N ASP A 339 -11.63 -13.79 11.44
CA ASP A 339 -11.17 -13.47 10.10
C ASP A 339 -9.94 -14.33 9.77
N PHE A 340 -9.01 -14.46 10.73
CA PHE A 340 -7.87 -15.37 10.62
C PHE A 340 -8.29 -16.84 10.42
N ARG A 341 -9.30 -17.31 11.17
CA ARG A 341 -9.83 -18.66 11.01
C ARG A 341 -10.46 -18.88 9.63
N LEU A 342 -11.18 -17.88 9.11
CA LEU A 342 -11.79 -17.93 7.77
C LEU A 342 -10.70 -18.04 6.69
N ILE A 343 -9.76 -17.10 6.64
CA ILE A 343 -8.71 -17.12 5.61
C ILE A 343 -7.80 -18.33 5.72
N LYS A 344 -7.47 -18.81 6.92
CA LYS A 344 -6.72 -20.06 7.08
C LYS A 344 -7.50 -21.26 6.50
N ARG A 345 -8.80 -21.36 6.75
CA ARG A 345 -9.65 -22.43 6.19
C ARG A 345 -9.66 -22.37 4.67
N VAL A 346 -9.85 -21.19 4.10
CA VAL A 346 -9.84 -20.95 2.65
C VAL A 346 -8.50 -21.40 2.05
N ARG A 347 -7.37 -20.99 2.65
CA ARG A 347 -6.03 -21.43 2.23
C ARG A 347 -5.89 -22.94 2.23
N ASP A 348 -6.25 -23.58 3.34
CA ASP A 348 -6.08 -25.03 3.50
C ASP A 348 -6.93 -25.78 2.48
N LYS A 349 -8.18 -25.33 2.24
CA LYS A 349 -9.08 -25.93 1.24
C LYS A 349 -8.58 -25.78 -0.19
N ILE A 350 -8.17 -24.57 -0.58
CA ILE A 350 -7.60 -24.31 -1.91
C ILE A 350 -6.33 -25.16 -2.13
N ALA A 351 -5.45 -25.23 -1.14
CA ALA A 351 -4.21 -25.99 -1.23
C ALA A 351 -4.43 -27.51 -1.39
N HIS A 352 -5.56 -28.03 -0.91
CA HIS A 352 -5.95 -29.43 -1.07
C HIS A 352 -6.84 -29.69 -2.30
N GLY A 353 -7.23 -28.65 -3.04
CA GLY A 353 -8.19 -28.78 -4.16
C GLY A 353 -9.59 -29.20 -3.71
N ASP A 354 -9.89 -28.98 -2.43
CA ASP A 354 -11.17 -29.33 -1.82
C ASP A 354 -12.22 -28.27 -2.14
N ASP A 355 -13.50 -28.68 -2.12
CA ASP A 355 -14.61 -27.74 -2.02
C ASP A 355 -14.48 -26.91 -0.73
N ILE A 356 -14.53 -25.59 -0.90
CA ILE A 356 -14.41 -24.59 0.17
C ILE A 356 -15.70 -24.60 1.02
N GLY A 357 -16.83 -25.02 0.44
CA GLY A 357 -18.13 -25.07 1.12
C GLY A 357 -18.63 -23.69 1.52
N LEU A 358 -18.56 -22.74 0.58
CA LEU A 358 -18.98 -21.36 0.79
C LEU A 358 -20.51 -21.27 0.93
N GLU A 359 -20.96 -20.55 1.95
CA GLU A 359 -22.35 -20.12 2.12
C GLU A 359 -22.57 -18.74 1.46
N ASP A 360 -23.83 -18.35 1.30
CA ASP A 360 -24.19 -17.03 0.78
C ASP A 360 -23.59 -15.91 1.67
N GLY A 361 -22.81 -15.02 1.07
CA GLY A 361 -22.12 -13.91 1.77
C GLY A 361 -20.67 -14.20 2.17
N ASP A 362 -20.23 -15.48 2.17
CA ASP A 362 -18.84 -15.81 2.51
C ASP A 362 -17.84 -15.18 1.54
N LEU A 363 -18.19 -15.08 0.25
CA LEU A 363 -17.30 -14.50 -0.75
C LEU A 363 -17.03 -13.00 -0.51
N GLU A 364 -18.06 -12.24 -0.12
CA GLU A 364 -17.92 -10.83 0.24
C GLU A 364 -17.09 -10.67 1.51
N GLN A 365 -17.32 -11.53 2.50
CA GLN A 365 -16.53 -11.56 3.72
C GLN A 365 -15.06 -11.88 3.42
N ILE A 366 -14.77 -12.86 2.56
CA ILE A 366 -13.40 -13.18 2.13
C ILE A 366 -12.75 -11.97 1.45
N GLY A 367 -13.46 -11.31 0.53
CA GLY A 367 -12.96 -10.10 -0.13
C GLY A 367 -12.61 -8.98 0.86
N THR A 368 -13.46 -8.78 1.87
CA THR A 368 -13.23 -7.82 2.96
C THR A 368 -12.00 -8.19 3.79
N VAL A 369 -11.89 -9.45 4.22
CA VAL A 369 -10.75 -9.91 5.03
C VAL A 369 -9.44 -9.85 4.23
N VAL A 370 -9.45 -10.19 2.95
CA VAL A 370 -8.28 -10.04 2.07
C VAL A 370 -7.85 -8.57 1.97
N SER A 371 -8.80 -7.64 1.86
CA SER A 371 -8.50 -6.21 1.83
C SER A 371 -7.94 -5.72 3.16
N ARG A 372 -8.45 -6.20 4.30
CA ARG A 372 -7.87 -5.94 5.63
C ARG A 372 -6.43 -6.45 5.75
N ILE A 373 -6.15 -7.66 5.23
CA ILE A 373 -4.79 -8.21 5.20
C ILE A 373 -3.88 -7.35 4.31
N GLU A 374 -4.36 -6.93 3.13
CA GLU A 374 -3.62 -6.00 2.25
C GLU A 374 -3.27 -4.69 2.98
N LEU A 375 -4.23 -4.11 3.70
CA LEU A 375 -4.03 -2.91 4.49
C LEU A 375 -3.02 -3.11 5.63
N LEU A 376 -3.09 -4.23 6.35
CA LEU A 376 -2.14 -4.59 7.40
C LEU A 376 -0.71 -4.77 6.86
N LEU A 377 -0.56 -5.45 5.72
CA LEU A 377 0.73 -5.64 5.07
C LEU A 377 1.31 -4.31 4.56
N THR A 378 0.44 -3.41 4.10
CA THR A 378 0.83 -2.04 3.70
C THR A 378 1.31 -1.25 4.91
N TYR A 379 0.62 -1.34 6.06
CA TYR A 379 1.08 -0.73 7.31
C TYR A 379 2.47 -1.24 7.72
N TRP A 380 2.71 -2.55 7.73
CA TRP A 380 4.04 -3.07 8.08
C TRP A 380 5.11 -2.62 7.09
N ALA A 381 4.81 -2.55 5.80
CA ALA A 381 5.74 -2.01 4.82
C ALA A 381 6.07 -0.52 5.10
N TYR A 382 5.08 0.28 5.53
CA TYR A 382 5.30 1.69 5.91
C TYR A 382 6.25 1.83 7.08
N ILE A 383 6.02 1.05 8.15
CA ILE A 383 6.92 1.04 9.31
C ILE A 383 8.32 0.59 8.89
N ASP A 384 8.43 -0.42 8.04
CA ASP A 384 9.73 -0.89 7.52
C ASP A 384 10.41 0.13 6.59
N PHE A 385 9.67 1.04 5.96
CA PHE A 385 10.23 2.19 5.22
C PHE A 385 10.68 3.33 6.15
N GLY A 386 10.38 3.26 7.45
CA GLY A 386 10.65 4.31 8.42
C GLY A 386 9.58 5.40 8.45
N LEU A 387 8.39 5.13 7.91
CA LEU A 387 7.22 5.98 8.11
C LEU A 387 6.59 5.70 9.47
N SER A 388 5.90 6.70 10.00
CA SER A 388 5.25 6.63 11.31
C SER A 388 3.79 6.18 11.19
N LYS A 389 3.20 5.85 12.35
CA LYS A 389 1.76 5.59 12.47
C LYS A 389 0.92 6.75 11.92
N THR A 390 1.30 8.00 12.21
CA THR A 390 0.55 9.18 11.76
C THR A 390 0.53 9.30 10.24
N ASP A 391 1.64 8.96 9.57
CA ASP A 391 1.73 9.01 8.10
C ASP A 391 0.80 7.99 7.44
N PHE A 392 0.72 6.80 8.03
CA PHE A 392 -0.22 5.79 7.59
C PHE A 392 -1.68 6.21 7.81
N LEU A 393 -1.99 6.82 8.96
CA LEU A 393 -3.34 7.31 9.27
C LEU A 393 -3.76 8.46 8.37
N GLU A 394 -2.83 9.35 7.99
CA GLU A 394 -3.09 10.42 7.02
C GLU A 394 -3.56 9.83 5.68
N GLY A 395 -2.86 8.82 5.16
CA GLY A 395 -3.29 8.12 3.95
C GLY A 395 -4.61 7.37 4.11
N LEU A 396 -4.84 6.76 5.28
CA LEU A 396 -6.09 6.07 5.57
C LEU A 396 -7.29 7.03 5.73
N ASN A 397 -7.07 8.27 6.14
CA ASN A 397 -8.11 9.29 6.22
C ASN A 397 -8.66 9.69 4.84
N ASN A 398 -8.01 9.28 3.74
CA ASN A 398 -8.53 9.46 2.40
C ASN A 398 -9.68 8.49 2.08
N PRO A 399 -10.94 8.95 1.97
CA PRO A 399 -12.09 8.07 1.71
C PRO A 399 -12.12 7.54 0.27
N LEU A 400 -11.38 8.16 -0.65
CA LEU A 400 -11.29 7.74 -2.05
C LEU A 400 -10.24 6.65 -2.27
N CYS A 401 -9.47 6.29 -1.25
CA CYS A 401 -8.51 5.21 -1.38
C CYS A 401 -9.19 3.84 -1.39
N ARG A 402 -8.86 3.01 -2.39
CA ARG A 402 -9.36 1.63 -2.51
C ARG A 402 -9.11 0.80 -1.25
N LEU A 403 -7.91 0.92 -0.65
CA LEU A 403 -7.56 0.13 0.54
C LEU A 403 -8.53 0.40 1.69
N ARG A 404 -8.92 1.66 1.91
CA ARG A 404 -9.92 2.00 2.92
C ARG A 404 -11.29 1.43 2.56
N ARG A 405 -11.79 1.75 1.36
CA ARG A 405 -13.17 1.42 0.94
C ARG A 405 -13.47 -0.07 1.01
N LEU A 406 -12.51 -0.92 0.66
CA LEU A 406 -12.73 -2.37 0.60
C LEU A 406 -12.49 -3.09 1.93
N SER A 407 -11.87 -2.43 2.92
CA SER A 407 -11.46 -3.10 4.16
C SER A 407 -12.51 -3.06 5.28
N GLN A 408 -13.58 -2.27 5.14
CA GLN A 408 -14.58 -2.06 6.21
C GLN A 408 -13.91 -1.82 7.57
N ILE A 409 -13.11 -0.75 7.62
CA ILE A 409 -12.35 -0.34 8.80
C ILE A 409 -13.28 0.17 9.91
N ASP A 410 -12.79 0.20 11.15
CA ASP A 410 -13.46 0.88 12.27
C ASP A 410 -13.29 2.40 12.10
N GLU A 411 -14.20 3.03 11.36
CA GLU A 411 -14.17 4.46 11.05
C GLU A 411 -14.25 5.33 12.31
N LYS A 412 -15.00 4.88 13.31
CA LYS A 412 -15.12 5.55 14.60
C LYS A 412 -13.78 5.57 15.34
N HIS A 413 -13.09 4.43 15.41
CA HIS A 413 -11.78 4.36 16.06
C HIS A 413 -10.71 5.12 15.25
N LEU A 414 -10.76 5.08 13.91
CA LEU A 414 -9.90 5.90 13.06
C LEU A 414 -10.10 7.39 13.36
N ALA A 415 -11.34 7.86 13.40
CA ALA A 415 -11.66 9.26 13.62
C ALA A 415 -11.24 9.73 15.02
N ARG A 416 -11.32 8.85 16.02
CA ARG A 416 -10.85 9.10 17.37
C ARG A 416 -9.33 9.25 17.44
N VAL A 417 -8.60 8.32 16.83
CA VAL A 417 -7.12 8.29 16.88
C VAL A 417 -6.51 9.38 16.00
N SER A 418 -7.19 9.76 14.90
CA SER A 418 -6.74 10.83 14.00
C SER A 418 -7.27 12.20 14.36
N GLU A 419 -8.09 12.31 15.42
CA GLU A 419 -8.74 13.56 15.85
C GLU A 419 -9.54 14.25 14.73
N THR A 420 -10.16 13.47 13.84
CA THR A 420 -10.92 14.00 12.69
C THR A 420 -12.42 14.13 12.95
N ALA A 421 -12.91 13.71 14.12
CA ALA A 421 -14.30 13.85 14.53
C ALA A 421 -14.44 14.25 16.00
N GLU A 422 -15.57 14.87 16.33
CA GLU A 422 -15.95 15.14 17.72
C GLU A 422 -16.84 14.04 18.28
N PHE A 423 -16.73 13.80 19.60
CA PHE A 423 -17.45 12.75 20.30
C PHE A 423 -18.26 13.32 21.45
N PHE A 424 -19.54 12.99 21.51
CA PHE A 424 -20.46 13.42 22.58
C PHE A 424 -21.11 12.21 23.22
N GLN A 425 -20.97 12.06 24.54
CA GLN A 425 -21.66 11.04 25.32
C GLN A 425 -23.03 11.58 25.76
N VAL A 426 -24.07 10.76 25.58
CA VAL A 426 -25.45 11.12 25.92
C VAL A 426 -26.13 10.03 26.74
N SER A 427 -27.26 10.36 27.36
CA SER A 427 -28.06 9.37 28.09
C SER A 427 -28.77 8.40 27.13
N PRO A 428 -29.14 7.19 27.59
CA PRO A 428 -29.88 6.21 26.77
C PRO A 428 -31.22 6.73 26.24
N GLU A 429 -31.85 7.68 26.94
CA GLU A 429 -33.09 8.33 26.50
C GLU A 429 -32.82 9.22 25.27
N VAL A 430 -31.83 10.11 25.37
CA VAL A 430 -31.44 11.01 24.27
C VAL A 430 -30.97 10.21 23.06
N PHE A 431 -30.16 9.17 23.29
CA PHE A 431 -29.69 8.28 22.25
C PHE A 431 -30.83 7.60 21.50
N ARG A 432 -31.80 7.01 22.22
CA ARG A 432 -32.99 6.38 21.60
C ARG A 432 -33.82 7.37 20.80
N THR A 433 -34.00 8.59 21.30
CA THR A 433 -34.69 9.65 20.55
C THR A 433 -33.97 9.95 19.23
N LEU A 434 -32.65 10.13 19.26
CA LEU A 434 -31.86 10.39 18.06
C LEU A 434 -31.87 9.23 17.07
N SER A 435 -31.63 8.00 17.54
CA SER A 435 -31.63 6.78 16.70
C SER A 435 -32.98 6.52 16.01
N SER A 436 -34.08 6.96 16.62
CA SER A 436 -35.42 6.78 16.05
C SER A 436 -35.75 7.75 14.90
N ARG A 437 -35.02 8.87 14.80
CA ARG A 437 -35.29 9.91 13.79
C ARG A 437 -34.62 9.54 12.47
N LYS A 438 -35.43 9.41 11.41
CA LYS A 438 -34.92 9.08 10.07
C LYS A 438 -34.30 10.31 9.40
N GLY A 439 -33.20 10.11 8.69
CA GLY A 439 -32.61 11.12 7.80
C GLY A 439 -31.70 12.15 8.48
N LEU A 440 -31.28 11.95 9.73
CA LEU A 440 -30.43 12.90 10.46
C LEU A 440 -28.92 12.77 10.20
N GLY A 441 -28.48 11.99 9.21
CA GLY A 441 -27.05 11.71 9.05
C GLY A 441 -26.21 12.90 8.57
N VAL A 442 -26.82 13.96 8.04
CA VAL A 442 -26.10 15.07 7.39
C VAL A 442 -26.68 16.43 7.74
N PHE A 443 -25.81 17.42 8.00
CA PHE A 443 -26.17 18.81 8.32
C PHE A 443 -27.15 18.97 9.49
N THR A 444 -27.03 18.08 10.48
CA THR A 444 -27.89 18.09 11.66
C THR A 444 -27.50 19.19 12.64
N CYS A 445 -28.51 19.85 13.22
CA CYS A 445 -28.34 20.96 14.14
C CYS A 445 -28.44 20.52 15.62
N PHE A 446 -27.45 20.88 16.42
CA PHE A 446 -27.36 20.54 17.83
C PHE A 446 -27.08 21.76 18.72
N LEU A 447 -27.66 21.79 19.91
CA LEU A 447 -27.30 22.72 20.99
C LEU A 447 -26.27 22.05 21.89
N LYS A 448 -25.16 22.74 22.17
CA LYS A 448 -24.17 22.33 23.18
C LYS A 448 -24.40 23.13 24.45
N GLY A 449 -24.71 22.43 25.54
CA GLY A 449 -24.85 23.00 26.88
C GLY A 449 -23.50 23.25 27.56
N PRO A 450 -23.50 23.95 28.71
CA PRO A 450 -22.27 24.32 29.43
C PRO A 450 -21.46 23.10 29.90
N ASN A 451 -22.14 21.97 30.15
CA ASN A 451 -21.52 20.72 30.60
C ASN A 451 -21.08 19.79 29.45
N HIS A 452 -20.93 20.31 28.23
CA HIS A 452 -20.67 19.51 27.01
C HIS A 452 -21.77 18.49 26.66
N GLU A 453 -22.95 18.64 27.28
CA GLU A 453 -24.17 17.94 26.87
C GLU A 453 -24.62 18.44 25.50
N ILE A 454 -25.13 17.52 24.67
CA ILE A 454 -25.62 17.83 23.32
C ILE A 454 -27.11 17.49 23.22
N GLU A 455 -27.87 18.40 22.61
CA GLU A 455 -29.31 18.28 22.42
C GLU A 455 -29.66 18.57 20.96
N PHE A 456 -30.54 17.80 20.35
CA PHE A 456 -31.02 18.07 19.00
C PHE A 456 -31.88 19.35 18.96
N SER A 457 -31.69 20.21 17.96
CA SER A 457 -32.51 21.41 17.78
C SER A 457 -33.48 21.30 16.60
N ASP A 458 -34.76 21.05 16.88
CA ASP A 458 -35.82 21.10 15.86
C ASP A 458 -35.93 22.50 15.22
N HIS A 459 -35.74 23.56 16.00
CA HIS A 459 -35.80 24.93 15.52
C HIS A 459 -34.74 25.24 14.47
N PHE A 460 -33.46 24.98 14.77
CA PHE A 460 -32.37 25.26 13.83
C PHE A 460 -32.35 24.28 12.66
N GLN A 461 -32.78 23.03 12.87
CA GLN A 461 -32.94 22.08 11.77
C GLN A 461 -33.95 22.59 10.74
N GLN A 462 -35.09 23.12 11.20
CA GLN A 462 -36.10 23.67 10.29
C GLN A 462 -35.57 24.89 9.53
N LYS A 463 -34.86 25.81 10.21
CA LYS A 463 -34.21 26.97 9.55
C LYS A 463 -33.26 26.52 8.43
N HIS A 464 -32.45 25.49 8.66
CA HIS A 464 -31.55 24.96 7.65
C HIS A 464 -32.31 24.35 6.45
N LEU A 465 -33.36 23.57 6.71
CA LEU A 465 -34.20 23.00 5.64
C LEU A 465 -34.89 24.08 4.81
N ASP A 466 -35.42 25.12 5.47
CA ASP A 466 -36.06 26.24 4.79
C ASP A 466 -35.07 26.99 3.89
N TRP A 467 -33.85 27.22 4.39
CA TRP A 467 -32.76 27.84 3.61
C TRP A 467 -32.36 26.98 2.39
N GLN A 468 -32.21 25.66 2.56
CA GLN A 468 -31.92 24.76 1.44
C GLN A 468 -33.03 24.78 0.38
N ASN A 469 -34.29 24.81 0.81
CA ASN A 469 -35.46 24.83 -0.08
C ASN A 469 -35.64 26.15 -0.82
N ALA A 470 -35.19 27.27 -0.23
CA ALA A 470 -35.30 28.60 -0.80
C ALA A 470 -34.36 28.87 -1.99
N ARG A 471 -33.46 27.93 -2.34
CA ARG A 471 -32.55 28.00 -3.51
C ARG A 471 -31.78 29.33 -3.62
N HIS A 472 -31.26 29.82 -2.49
CA HIS A 472 -30.45 31.03 -2.48
C HIS A 472 -29.26 30.93 -3.44
N THR A 473 -28.98 32.02 -4.18
CA THR A 473 -27.81 32.15 -5.03
C THR A 473 -26.74 33.00 -4.33
N GLY A 474 -25.51 32.47 -4.24
CA GLY A 474 -24.37 33.14 -3.59
C GLY A 474 -23.86 32.43 -2.34
N MET A 475 -22.72 32.86 -1.81
CA MET A 475 -22.14 32.33 -0.57
C MET A 475 -22.81 32.98 0.65
N SER A 476 -23.41 32.18 1.52
CA SER A 476 -23.95 32.61 2.81
C SER A 476 -23.09 32.07 3.95
N THR A 477 -22.88 32.89 4.98
CA THR A 477 -22.26 32.45 6.24
C THR A 477 -23.26 31.68 7.10
N PHE A 478 -22.80 30.85 8.04
CA PHE A 478 -23.68 30.07 8.90
C PHE A 478 -24.56 30.99 9.77
N GLU A 479 -24.00 32.10 10.23
CA GLU A 479 -24.70 33.17 10.95
C GLU A 479 -25.90 33.71 10.17
N GLN A 480 -25.73 33.93 8.86
CA GLN A 480 -26.80 34.41 7.97
C GLN A 480 -27.86 33.33 7.73
N ILE A 481 -27.47 32.06 7.64
CA ILE A 481 -28.39 30.93 7.46
C ILE A 481 -29.30 30.80 8.68
N PHE A 482 -28.71 30.91 9.89
CA PHE A 482 -29.41 30.63 11.13
C PHE A 482 -29.96 31.86 11.84
N ASP A 483 -29.62 33.06 11.36
CA ASP A 483 -29.96 34.35 11.99
C ASP A 483 -29.47 34.39 13.45
N VAL A 484 -28.15 34.20 13.62
CA VAL A 484 -27.48 34.18 14.93
C VAL A 484 -26.22 35.05 14.90
N GLU A 485 -25.78 35.53 16.06
CA GLU A 485 -24.54 36.28 16.18
C GLU A 485 -23.31 35.43 15.83
N ALA A 486 -22.24 36.12 15.39
CA ALA A 486 -20.98 35.49 15.03
C ALA A 486 -20.39 34.63 16.16
N GLY A 487 -20.00 33.42 15.78
CA GLY A 487 -19.38 32.46 16.69
C GLY A 487 -20.34 31.78 17.67
N ILE A 488 -21.66 31.98 17.56
CA ILE A 488 -22.65 31.16 18.28
C ILE A 488 -22.73 29.76 17.66
N VAL A 489 -22.64 29.68 16.33
CA VAL A 489 -22.69 28.44 15.56
C VAL A 489 -21.32 28.11 15.01
N ARG A 490 -21.01 26.82 14.96
CA ARG A 490 -19.84 26.31 14.24
C ARG A 490 -20.20 25.04 13.47
N HIS A 491 -19.54 24.88 12.34
CA HIS A 491 -19.63 23.66 11.53
C HIS A 491 -18.65 22.61 12.05
N VAL A 492 -19.16 21.41 12.28
CA VAL A 492 -18.41 20.22 12.69
C VAL A 492 -18.47 19.21 11.53
N PRO A 493 -17.37 19.04 10.78
CA PRO A 493 -17.36 18.18 9.60
C PRO A 493 -17.78 16.74 9.88
N HIS A 494 -17.43 16.22 11.05
CA HIS A 494 -17.71 14.84 11.44
C HIS A 494 -17.92 14.74 12.95
N LEU A 495 -19.00 14.09 13.38
CA LEU A 495 -19.42 13.99 14.77
C LEU A 495 -20.02 12.62 15.08
N PHE A 496 -19.69 12.07 16.24
CA PHE A 496 -20.28 10.86 16.80
C PHE A 496 -21.02 11.17 18.10
N ILE A 497 -22.25 10.66 18.22
CA ILE A 497 -23.01 10.63 19.47
C ILE A 497 -22.95 9.20 20.02
N GLU A 498 -22.59 9.05 21.28
CA GLU A 498 -22.31 7.77 21.92
C GLU A 498 -23.22 7.52 23.12
N CYS A 499 -23.59 6.25 23.29
CA CYS A 499 -24.26 5.74 24.49
C CYS A 499 -23.71 4.33 24.79
N GLY A 500 -22.73 4.25 25.69
CA GLY A 500 -22.01 3.01 25.95
C GLY A 500 -21.24 2.55 24.70
N ASP A 501 -21.51 1.33 24.23
CA ASP A 501 -20.86 0.75 23.05
C ASP A 501 -21.53 1.15 21.73
N GLU A 502 -22.74 1.72 21.78
CA GLU A 502 -23.48 2.17 20.59
C GLU A 502 -23.10 3.60 20.20
N SER A 503 -23.17 3.90 18.90
CA SER A 503 -22.97 5.26 18.40
C SER A 503 -23.75 5.56 17.12
N ILE A 504 -24.07 6.84 16.93
CA ILE A 504 -24.67 7.39 15.72
C ILE A 504 -23.68 8.38 15.10
N GLU A 505 -23.50 8.31 13.80
CA GLU A 505 -22.59 9.14 13.02
C GLU A 505 -23.33 10.28 12.32
N PHE A 506 -22.69 11.45 12.29
CA PHE A 506 -23.21 12.67 11.68
C PHE A 506 -22.12 13.37 10.85
N HIS A 507 -22.46 13.81 9.64
CA HIS A 507 -21.57 14.57 8.75
C HIS A 507 -22.03 16.01 8.60
N GLY A 508 -21.10 16.96 8.70
CA GLY A 508 -21.35 18.39 8.52
C GLY A 508 -22.33 19.00 9.53
N ALA A 509 -22.34 18.51 10.77
CA ALA A 509 -23.26 18.97 11.81
C ALA A 509 -23.01 20.44 12.18
N TYR A 510 -24.07 21.15 12.57
CA TYR A 510 -23.99 22.50 13.13
C TYR A 510 -24.17 22.44 14.64
N VAL A 511 -23.21 22.96 15.39
CA VAL A 511 -23.25 22.96 16.85
C VAL A 511 -23.34 24.40 17.35
N PHE A 512 -24.41 24.69 18.10
CA PHE A 512 -24.73 26.01 18.65
C PHE A 512 -24.39 26.07 20.13
N ASP A 513 -23.81 27.17 20.59
CA ASP A 513 -23.56 27.40 22.01
C ASP A 513 -24.85 27.87 22.72
N LYS A 514 -25.45 26.96 23.51
CA LYS A 514 -26.71 27.22 24.23
C LYS A 514 -26.57 28.37 25.23
N SER A 515 -25.38 28.58 25.81
CA SER A 515 -25.15 29.62 26.81
C SER A 515 -25.18 31.03 26.21
N ARG A 516 -24.91 31.15 24.90
CA ARG A 516 -24.88 32.42 24.17
C ARG A 516 -26.18 32.73 23.43
N LEU A 517 -27.02 31.73 23.21
CA LEU A 517 -28.33 31.88 22.56
C LEU A 517 -29.38 32.62 23.42
N SER A 518 -29.16 32.74 24.72
CA SER A 518 -30.12 33.30 25.69
C SER A 518 -29.80 34.73 26.17
N GLN A 519 -28.85 35.41 25.52
CA GLN A 519 -28.51 36.81 25.80
C GLN A 519 -29.09 37.82 24.78
N GLY A 520 -29.92 37.36 23.83
CA GLY A 520 -30.60 38.19 22.83
C GLY A 520 -32.09 38.36 23.09
#